data_AF-A0A6A8Q8D5-F1
#
_entry.id   AF-A0A6A8Q8D5-F1
#
_cell.length_a   1.000
_cell.length_b   1.000
_cell.length_c   1.000
_cell.angle_alpha   90.00
_cell.angle_beta   90.00
_cell.angle_gamma   90.00
#
_symmetry.space_group_name_H-M   'P 1'
#
loop_
_entity.id
_entity.type
_entity.pdbx_description
1 polymer ?
#
loop_
_entity_poly.entity_id
_entity_poly.type
_entity_poly.pdbx_seq_one_letter_code
_entity_poly.pdbx_strand_id
1 'polypeptide(L)'
;MLYLVLMILAWVIILSTIVTLAVKKQWKWLGGTILVIILVLNSSPVLPIYLGIDGLLTHYYYTTENHNFEFTEIRGKRDLEIMDRSFNDYLEENPGTQDTTIYRTFRFNPLKVWKWRDYLTHPRWDYPYMDYDRPPRQPGEVFN
;
A
#
# COMPACT_ATOMS: atom_id res chain seq x y z
N MET A 1 58.62 19.78 -22.03
CA MET A 1 57.98 19.29 -20.79
C MET A 1 56.54 19.77 -20.64
N LEU A 2 56.26 21.08 -20.69
CA LEU A 2 54.91 21.64 -20.50
C LEU A 2 53.83 21.04 -21.43
N TYR A 3 54.14 20.88 -22.72
CA TYR A 3 53.22 20.30 -23.71
C TYR A 3 52.77 18.88 -23.35
N LEU A 4 53.69 18.05 -22.87
CA LEU A 4 53.41 16.65 -22.49
C LEU A 4 52.46 16.60 -21.28
N VAL A 5 52.69 17.49 -20.30
CA VAL A 5 51.83 17.61 -19.10
C VAL A 5 50.43 18.06 -19.48
N LEU A 6 50.30 19.06 -20.36
CA LEU A 6 49.00 19.54 -20.86
C LEU A 6 48.24 18.45 -21.63
N MET A 7 48.95 17.66 -22.44
CA MET A 7 48.35 16.55 -23.19
C MET A 7 47.82 15.46 -22.26
N ILE A 8 48.57 15.09 -21.23
CA ILE A 8 48.13 14.11 -20.22
C ILE A 8 46.90 14.61 -19.46
N LEU A 9 46.89 15.87 -19.03
CA LEU A 9 45.74 16.47 -18.33
C LEU A 9 44.49 16.49 -19.22
N ALA A 10 44.63 16.84 -20.50
CA ALA A 10 43.52 16.81 -21.45
C ALA A 10 42.94 15.38 -21.59
N TRP A 11 43.79 14.36 -21.70
CA TRP A 11 43.35 12.97 -21.76
C TRP A 11 42.62 12.50 -20.50
N VAL A 12 43.07 12.92 -19.31
CA VAL A 12 42.41 12.59 -18.04
C VAL A 12 41.01 13.21 -17.97
N ILE A 13 40.85 14.47 -18.39
CA ILE A 13 39.56 15.16 -18.41
C ILE A 13 38.60 14.50 -19.42
N ILE A 14 39.09 14.19 -20.62
CA ILE A 14 38.31 13.49 -21.66
C ILE A 14 37.86 12.11 -21.15
N LEU A 15 38.75 11.34 -20.52
CA LEU A 15 38.40 10.03 -19.98
C LEU A 15 37.37 10.13 -18.84
N SER A 16 37.56 11.07 -17.90
CA SER A 16 36.62 11.32 -16.79
C SER A 16 35.23 11.72 -17.28
N THR A 17 35.16 12.59 -18.30
CA THR A 17 33.89 13.01 -18.91
C THR A 17 33.20 11.86 -19.65
N ILE A 18 33.94 11.02 -20.38
CA ILE A 18 33.37 9.83 -21.03
C ILE A 18 32.81 8.85 -19.99
N VAL A 19 33.55 8.58 -18.92
CA VAL A 19 33.11 7.68 -17.82
C VAL A 19 31.84 8.22 -17.16
N THR A 20 31.82 9.51 -16.80
CA THR A 20 30.63 10.12 -16.18
C THR A 20 29.41 10.14 -17.09
N LEU A 21 29.58 10.33 -18.41
CA LEU A 21 28.49 10.23 -19.39
C LEU A 21 27.99 8.79 -19.53
N ALA A 22 28.88 7.80 -19.56
CA ALA A 22 28.52 6.38 -19.65
C ALA A 22 27.74 5.90 -18.41
N VAL A 23 28.21 6.28 -17.21
CA VAL A 23 27.52 6.00 -15.94
C VAL A 23 26.15 6.67 -15.93
N LYS A 24 26.06 7.98 -16.21
CA LYS A 24 24.75 8.69 -16.29
C LYS A 24 23.80 8.05 -17.29
N LYS A 25 24.29 7.56 -18.43
CA LYS A 25 23.48 6.84 -19.42
C LYS A 25 22.90 5.55 -18.83
N GLN A 26 23.71 4.74 -18.13
CA GLN A 26 23.23 3.51 -17.47
C GLN A 26 22.19 3.78 -16.39
N TRP A 27 22.38 4.81 -15.55
CA TRP A 27 21.40 5.20 -14.53
C TRP A 27 20.07 5.66 -15.11
N LYS A 28 20.06 6.32 -16.28
CA LYS A 28 18.83 6.69 -16.99
C LYS A 28 18.00 5.48 -17.40
N TRP A 29 18.64 4.42 -17.91
CA TRP A 29 17.95 3.18 -18.28
C TRP A 29 17.40 2.45 -17.05
N LEU A 30 18.20 2.34 -15.98
CA LEU A 30 17.76 1.72 -14.73
C LEU A 30 16.53 2.42 -14.13
N GLY A 31 16.53 3.76 -14.07
CA GLY A 31 15.38 4.53 -13.59
C GLY A 31 14.13 4.30 -14.44
N GLY A 32 14.28 4.29 -15.77
CA GLY A 32 13.18 4.00 -16.69
C GLY A 32 12.60 2.59 -16.49
N THR A 33 13.46 1.57 -16.35
CA THR A 33 13.03 0.19 -16.11
C THR A 33 12.28 0.05 -14.79
N ILE A 34 12.78 0.65 -13.71
CA ILE A 34 12.11 0.63 -12.40
C ILE A 34 10.72 1.29 -12.50
N LEU A 35 10.61 2.43 -13.18
CA LEU A 35 9.34 3.12 -13.37
C LEU A 35 8.33 2.25 -14.14
N VAL A 36 8.76 1.59 -15.21
CA VAL A 36 7.89 0.68 -15.99
C VAL A 36 7.40 -0.49 -15.13
N ILE A 37 8.28 -1.08 -14.31
CA ILE A 37 7.89 -2.16 -13.38
C ILE A 37 6.81 -1.66 -12.40
N ILE A 38 7.00 -0.48 -11.81
CA ILE A 38 6.00 0.11 -10.88
C ILE A 38 4.66 0.32 -11.58
N LEU A 39 4.66 0.84 -12.82
CA LEU A 39 3.44 1.05 -13.61
C LEU A 39 2.74 -0.27 -13.94
N VAL A 40 3.49 -1.30 -14.36
CA VAL A 40 2.93 -2.63 -14.65
C VAL A 40 2.33 -3.26 -13.39
N LEU A 41 3.03 -3.19 -12.25
CA LEU A 41 2.52 -3.70 -10.97
C LEU A 41 1.21 -3.02 -10.52
N ASN A 42 1.02 -1.73 -10.85
CA ASN A 42 -0.20 -0.97 -10.52
C ASN A 42 -1.29 -1.04 -11.60
N SER A 43 -0.98 -1.55 -12.80
CA SER A 43 -1.94 -1.66 -13.90
C SER A 43 -3.08 -2.64 -13.58
N SER A 44 -2.83 -3.63 -12.72
CA SER A 44 -3.80 -4.65 -12.35
C SER A 44 -3.76 -4.99 -10.84
N PRO A 45 -4.88 -4.84 -10.11
CA PRO A 45 -4.95 -5.12 -8.67
C PRO A 45 -4.93 -6.61 -8.31
N VAL A 46 -4.91 -7.51 -9.31
CA VAL A 46 -4.80 -8.97 -9.12
C VAL A 46 -3.40 -9.48 -9.43
N LEU A 47 -2.59 -8.72 -10.15
CA LEU A 47 -1.24 -9.13 -10.55
C LEU A 47 -0.31 -9.42 -9.36
N PRO A 48 -0.33 -8.63 -8.26
CA PRO A 48 0.44 -8.98 -7.06
C PRO A 48 0.03 -10.30 -6.42
N ILE A 49 -1.25 -10.70 -6.53
CA ILE A 49 -1.74 -11.99 -6.03
C ILE A 49 -1.24 -13.13 -6.91
N TYR A 50 -1.36 -12.99 -8.24
CA TYR A 50 -0.87 -14.00 -9.18
C TYR A 50 0.64 -14.23 -9.07
N LEU A 51 1.40 -13.18 -8.77
CA LEU A 51 2.85 -13.25 -8.55
C LEU A 51 3.22 -13.72 -7.13
N GLY A 52 2.26 -14.00 -6.26
CA GLY A 52 2.49 -14.43 -4.87
C GLY A 52 3.10 -13.35 -3.97
N ILE A 53 3.02 -12.08 -4.37
CA ILE A 53 3.57 -10.92 -3.65
C ILE A 53 2.65 -10.53 -2.47
N ASP A 54 1.33 -10.70 -2.64
CA ASP A 54 0.36 -10.58 -1.55
C ASP A 54 -0.28 -11.94 -1.25
N GLY A 55 -0.60 -12.18 0.02
CA GLY A 55 -1.30 -13.39 0.45
C GLY A 55 -2.70 -13.48 -0.16
N LEU A 56 -3.10 -14.70 -0.53
CA LEU A 56 -4.43 -15.04 -1.06
C LEU A 56 -5.60 -14.60 -0.16
N LEU A 57 -5.35 -14.46 1.15
CA LEU A 57 -6.34 -14.10 2.16
C LEU A 57 -5.86 -12.88 2.96
N THR A 58 -5.94 -11.70 2.34
CA THR A 58 -5.74 -10.46 3.09
C THR A 58 -7.04 -10.12 3.82
N HIS A 59 -6.95 -10.03 5.14
CA HIS A 59 -8.04 -9.59 6.01
C HIS A 59 -7.91 -8.11 6.30
N TYR A 60 -9.02 -7.37 6.24
CA TYR A 60 -9.07 -5.97 6.64
C TYR A 60 -10.08 -5.81 7.76
N TYR A 61 -9.67 -5.12 8.81
CA TYR A 61 -10.40 -5.06 10.07
C TYR A 61 -10.91 -3.66 10.35
N TYR A 62 -12.14 -3.60 10.85
CA TYR A 62 -12.87 -2.38 11.12
C TYR A 62 -13.54 -2.46 12.48
N THR A 63 -13.66 -1.32 13.15
CA THR A 63 -14.32 -1.23 14.45
C THR A 63 -14.87 0.18 14.69
N THR A 64 -15.78 0.31 15.65
CA THR A 64 -16.24 1.61 16.15
C THR A 64 -15.34 2.16 17.25
N GLU A 65 -15.49 3.44 17.60
CA GLU A 65 -14.68 4.10 18.63
C GLU A 65 -14.71 3.36 19.98
N ASN A 66 -15.89 2.90 20.41
CA ASN A 66 -16.02 2.14 21.65
C ASN A 66 -15.90 0.62 21.45
N HIS A 67 -15.59 0.16 20.23
CA HIS A 67 -15.40 -1.26 19.89
C HIS A 67 -16.63 -2.15 20.10
N ASN A 68 -17.84 -1.59 20.12
CA ASN A 68 -19.05 -2.41 20.22
C ASN A 68 -19.41 -3.08 18.89
N PHE A 69 -18.96 -2.51 17.77
CA PHE A 69 -19.06 -3.10 16.45
C PHE A 69 -17.68 -3.49 15.92
N GLU A 70 -17.58 -4.69 15.35
CA GLU A 70 -16.36 -5.20 14.70
C GLU A 70 -16.71 -5.88 13.38
N PHE A 71 -15.89 -5.65 12.36
CA PHE A 71 -16.05 -6.26 11.06
C PHE A 71 -14.72 -6.70 10.47
N THR A 72 -14.75 -7.84 9.79
CA THR A 72 -13.59 -8.35 9.03
C THR A 72 -13.99 -8.50 7.57
N GLU A 73 -13.40 -7.68 6.72
CA GLU A 73 -13.52 -7.84 5.28
C GLU A 73 -12.58 -8.95 4.80
N ILE A 74 -13.14 -9.83 3.97
CA ILE A 74 -12.46 -10.96 3.35
C ILE A 74 -12.74 -10.86 1.86
N ARG A 75 -11.69 -10.61 1.08
CA ARG A 75 -11.80 -10.44 -0.38
C ARG A 75 -12.58 -11.61 -0.99
N GLY A 76 -13.67 -11.30 -1.69
CA GLY A 76 -14.53 -12.27 -2.37
C GLY A 76 -15.53 -13.04 -1.49
N LYS A 77 -15.61 -12.76 -0.19
CA LYS A 77 -16.59 -13.36 0.73
C LYS A 77 -17.37 -12.36 1.57
N ARG A 78 -16.68 -11.34 2.09
CA ARG A 78 -17.27 -10.33 2.99
C ARG A 78 -16.67 -8.99 2.60
N ASP A 79 -17.46 -8.13 1.99
CA ASP A 79 -17.03 -6.85 1.42
C ASP A 79 -17.56 -5.66 2.24
N LEU A 80 -17.28 -4.44 1.76
CA LEU A 80 -17.71 -3.20 2.40
C LEU A 80 -19.24 -3.04 2.37
N GLU A 81 -19.93 -3.54 1.34
CA GLU A 81 -21.39 -3.44 1.26
C GLU A 81 -22.06 -4.28 2.35
N ILE A 82 -21.51 -5.47 2.63
CA ILE A 82 -21.95 -6.30 3.76
C ILE A 82 -21.64 -5.61 5.09
N MET A 83 -20.51 -4.91 5.20
CA MET A 83 -20.17 -4.13 6.41
C MET A 83 -21.20 -3.03 6.66
N ASP A 84 -21.53 -2.24 5.64
CA ASP A 84 -22.47 -1.12 5.74
C ASP A 84 -23.86 -1.62 6.16
N ARG A 85 -24.32 -2.74 5.58
CA ARG A 85 -25.56 -3.39 6.00
C ARG A 85 -25.52 -3.84 7.46
N SER A 86 -24.48 -4.59 7.85
CA SER A 86 -24.32 -5.04 9.24
C SER A 86 -24.20 -3.88 10.24
N PHE A 87 -23.61 -2.76 9.83
CA PHE A 87 -23.50 -1.59 10.68
C PHE A 87 -24.83 -0.86 10.84
N ASN A 88 -25.62 -0.75 9.76
CA ASN A 88 -26.98 -0.21 9.86
C ASN A 88 -27.86 -1.07 10.77
N ASP A 89 -27.80 -2.41 10.64
CA ASP A 89 -28.51 -3.33 11.54
C ASP A 89 -28.08 -3.09 13.01
N TYR A 90 -26.77 -2.95 13.27
CA TYR A 90 -26.25 -2.62 14.59
C TYR A 90 -26.82 -1.29 15.14
N LEU A 91 -26.92 -0.25 14.32
CA LEU A 91 -27.47 1.05 14.73
C LEU A 91 -28.97 0.97 15.06
N GLU A 92 -29.73 0.14 14.31
CA GLU A 92 -31.16 -0.10 14.58
C GLU A 92 -31.37 -0.87 15.89
N GLU A 93 -30.53 -1.87 16.17
CA GLU A 93 -30.57 -2.67 17.40
C GLU A 93 -30.09 -1.90 18.64
N ASN A 94 -29.27 -0.86 18.46
CA ASN A 94 -28.65 -0.09 19.54
C ASN A 94 -29.02 1.40 19.46
N PRO A 95 -30.31 1.76 19.61
CA PRO A 95 -30.75 3.15 19.50
C PRO A 95 -30.08 4.02 20.57
N GLY A 96 -29.46 5.12 20.14
CA GLY A 96 -28.76 6.06 21.03
C GLY A 96 -27.30 5.70 21.32
N THR A 97 -26.73 4.71 20.63
CA THR A 97 -25.29 4.43 20.69
C THR A 97 -24.46 5.65 20.26
N GLN A 98 -23.28 5.81 20.88
CA GLN A 98 -22.28 6.80 20.46
C GLN A 98 -21.43 6.30 19.28
N ASP A 99 -21.49 5.00 18.99
CA ASP A 99 -20.75 4.33 17.93
C ASP A 99 -21.37 4.58 16.54
N THR A 100 -21.18 5.81 16.05
CA THR A 100 -21.75 6.30 14.79
C THR A 100 -20.79 6.24 13.60
N THR A 101 -19.50 6.00 13.85
CA THR A 101 -18.44 6.02 12.84
C THR A 101 -17.66 4.72 12.85
N ILE A 102 -17.40 4.18 11.66
CA ILE A 102 -16.53 3.01 11.45
C ILE A 102 -15.10 3.49 11.19
N TYR A 103 -14.15 2.90 11.89
CA TYR A 103 -12.72 3.11 11.72
C TYR A 103 -12.06 1.86 11.12
N ARG A 104 -11.05 2.07 10.29
CA ARG A 104 -10.12 1.01 9.90
C ARG A 104 -8.99 0.89 10.92
N THR A 105 -8.59 -0.33 11.24
CA THR A 105 -7.49 -0.60 12.18
C THR A 105 -6.17 -0.96 11.49
N PHE A 106 -6.14 -0.99 10.16
CA PHE A 106 -4.94 -1.27 9.36
C PHE A 106 -4.39 0.01 8.70
N ARG A 107 -3.05 0.03 8.54
CA ARG A 107 -2.31 1.17 8.02
C ARG A 107 -2.01 1.07 6.53
N PHE A 108 -1.88 2.24 5.90
CA PHE A 108 -1.24 2.39 4.60
C PHE A 108 0.23 1.99 4.72
N ASN A 109 0.77 1.25 3.75
CA ASN A 109 2.18 0.91 3.70
C ASN A 109 2.83 1.52 2.44
N PRO A 110 3.58 2.63 2.58
CA PRO A 110 4.19 3.32 1.43
C PRO A 110 5.14 2.43 0.63
N LEU A 111 5.77 1.45 1.28
CA LEU A 111 6.75 0.55 0.66
C LEU A 111 6.09 -0.49 -0.25
N LYS A 112 4.78 -0.74 -0.10
CA LYS A 112 4.01 -1.62 -0.97
C LYS A 112 3.58 -0.86 -2.22
N VAL A 113 4.53 -0.53 -3.09
CA VAL A 113 4.30 0.26 -4.31
C VAL A 113 3.27 -0.36 -5.25
N TRP A 114 3.11 -1.68 -5.22
CA TRP A 114 2.08 -2.40 -5.99
C TRP A 114 0.65 -2.23 -5.47
N LYS A 115 0.47 -1.68 -4.26
CA LYS A 115 -0.84 -1.35 -3.68
C LYS A 115 -1.23 0.12 -3.85
N TRP A 116 -0.39 0.97 -4.45
CA TRP A 116 -0.66 2.41 -4.52
C TRP A 116 -1.96 2.74 -5.24
N ARG A 117 -2.29 2.04 -6.32
CA ARG A 117 -3.61 2.19 -6.96
C ARG A 117 -4.75 1.82 -6.00
N ASP A 118 -4.65 0.72 -5.27
CA ASP A 118 -5.65 0.32 -4.28
C ASP A 118 -5.82 1.42 -3.21
N TYR A 119 -4.70 1.92 -2.68
CA TYR A 119 -4.67 3.01 -1.71
C TYR A 119 -5.34 4.29 -2.17
N LEU A 120 -5.33 4.58 -3.47
CA LEU A 120 -5.90 5.81 -4.03
C LEU A 120 -7.33 5.66 -4.56
N THR A 121 -7.78 4.44 -4.85
CA THR A 121 -9.04 4.22 -5.57
C THR A 121 -10.05 3.33 -4.83
N HIS A 122 -9.61 2.55 -3.84
CA HIS A 122 -10.49 1.63 -3.13
C HIS A 122 -11.21 2.35 -1.98
N PRO A 123 -12.56 2.27 -1.87
CA PRO A 123 -13.34 2.99 -0.84
C PRO A 123 -12.94 2.68 0.60
N ARG A 124 -12.32 1.52 0.83
CA ARG A 124 -11.70 1.12 2.10
C ARG A 124 -10.82 2.20 2.72
N TRP A 125 -10.15 3.01 1.91
CA TRP A 125 -9.21 4.02 2.39
C TRP A 125 -9.88 5.34 2.78
N ASP A 126 -11.17 5.50 2.50
CA ASP A 126 -11.97 6.66 2.91
C ASP A 126 -12.33 6.61 4.40
N TYR A 127 -12.28 5.42 5.01
CA TYR A 127 -12.52 5.25 6.44
C TYR A 127 -11.36 5.82 7.28
N PRO A 128 -11.67 6.53 8.39
CA PRO A 128 -10.66 7.07 9.30
C PRO A 128 -9.84 5.95 9.93
N TYR A 129 -8.54 6.21 10.11
CA TYR A 129 -7.65 5.28 10.77
C TYR A 129 -7.72 5.44 12.29
N MET A 130 -7.89 4.32 13.00
CA MET A 130 -7.77 4.23 14.45
C MET A 130 -6.62 3.31 14.80
N ASP A 131 -5.75 3.78 15.69
CA ASP A 131 -4.66 2.97 16.22
C ASP A 131 -5.23 2.00 17.26
N TYR A 132 -5.39 0.75 16.85
CA TYR A 132 -5.97 -0.29 17.67
C TYR A 132 -5.03 -1.49 17.71
N ASP A 133 -4.41 -1.70 18.87
CA ASP A 133 -3.40 -2.73 19.10
C ASP A 133 -3.98 -4.12 19.40
N ARG A 134 -5.31 -4.28 19.53
CA ARG A 134 -5.88 -5.62 19.78
C ARG A 134 -6.12 -6.37 18.47
N PRO A 135 -5.81 -7.68 18.45
CA PRO A 135 -6.30 -8.54 17.39
C PRO A 135 -7.85 -8.57 17.42
N PRO A 136 -8.50 -8.54 16.26
CA PRO A 136 -9.96 -8.57 16.13
C PRO A 136 -10.54 -9.88 16.70
N ARG A 137 -11.77 -9.83 17.23
CA ARG A 137 -12.45 -11.01 17.76
C ARG A 137 -12.49 -12.13 16.73
N GLN A 138 -12.10 -13.34 17.12
CA GLN A 138 -12.15 -14.46 16.20
C GLN A 138 -13.60 -14.86 15.95
N PRO A 139 -13.97 -15.24 14.70
CA PRO A 139 -15.32 -15.74 14.43
C PRO A 139 -15.64 -16.95 15.32
N GLY A 140 -16.52 -16.76 16.32
CA GLY A 140 -16.94 -17.81 17.25
C GLY A 140 -16.65 -17.57 18.74
N GLU A 141 -16.01 -16.46 19.13
CA GLU A 141 -15.94 -16.08 20.55
C GLU A 141 -17.31 -15.60 21.04
N VAL A 142 -17.95 -16.40 21.91
CA VAL A 142 -19.21 -16.07 22.59
C VAL A 142 -18.89 -15.32 23.88
N PHE A 143 -19.67 -14.27 24.17
CA PHE A 143 -19.59 -13.53 25.43
C PHE A 143 -19.91 -14.45 26.62
N ASN A 144 -19.03 -14.46 27.63
CA ASN A 144 -19.40 -14.86 28.99
C ASN A 144 -19.85 -13.63 29.78
#